data_AF-A0A178M208-F1
#
_entry.id   AF-A0A178M208-F1
#
_cell.length_a   1.000
_cell.length_b   1.000
_cell.length_c   1.000
_cell.angle_alpha   90.00
_cell.angle_beta   90.00
_cell.angle_gamma   90.00
#
_symmetry.space_group_name_H-M   'P 1'
#
loop_
_entity.id
_entity.type
_entity.pdbx_description
1 polymer ?
#
loop_
_entity_poly.entity_id
_entity_poly.type
_entity_poly.pdbx_seq_one_letter_code
_entity_poly.pdbx_strand_id
1 'polypeptide(L)'
;MSDIVSRFSPGAARRVDPPVMSAPSPAREALNSCVRYREAFPSQRVCFPAAALRNSFIAQWVRDHDVTIEVRSSEDLRSALAAGVYPARLIVHADGLSTTELISCSTHLAVGMTVVGSADHVAAVSRARPARHPELLLHVFDDDVADATARPAFRGGSSALDEAIASILDNGLALRGMHCEIGSYCGSFVSTPAAIGDLITEFARVRAVFGTCMTVLGLSGPALSANEWVTESSEQAKTVDTAVDDACAAVDFPRPAVWMSAGLTASKRWAS
;
A
#
# COMPACT_ATOMS: atom_id res chain seq x y z
N MET A 1 1.49 -67.75 59.77
CA MET A 1 1.41 -68.30 58.40
C MET A 1 0.17 -67.68 57.79
N SER A 2 0.28 -66.45 57.27
CA SER A 2 0.46 -66.16 55.82
C SER A 2 -0.93 -66.18 55.14
N ASP A 3 -1.50 -65.12 54.56
CA ASP A 3 -0.95 -63.91 53.95
C ASP A 3 -1.97 -62.77 53.95
N ILE A 4 -1.52 -61.56 54.33
CA ILE A 4 -2.18 -60.28 54.05
C ILE A 4 -1.32 -59.61 52.98
N VAL A 5 -1.69 -59.69 51.70
CA VAL A 5 -1.14 -58.79 50.66
C VAL A 5 -2.13 -58.62 49.49
N SER A 6 -2.47 -57.34 49.24
CA SER A 6 -2.80 -56.73 47.94
C SER A 6 -4.16 -57.02 47.28
N ARG A 7 -5.05 -56.02 47.37
CA ARG A 7 -5.80 -55.48 46.21
C ARG A 7 -6.07 -53.97 46.39
N PHE A 8 -5.08 -53.15 46.06
CA PHE A 8 -5.31 -51.75 45.66
C PHE A 8 -4.65 -51.56 44.30
N SER A 9 -5.45 -51.59 43.24
CA SER A 9 -5.01 -51.12 41.91
C SER A 9 -5.03 -49.59 41.92
N PRO A 10 -3.91 -48.91 41.60
CA PRO A 10 -3.95 -47.48 41.37
C PRO A 10 -4.74 -47.23 40.08
N GLY A 11 -5.83 -46.45 40.19
CA GLY A 11 -6.54 -45.96 39.02
C GLY A 11 -5.58 -45.19 38.12
N ALA A 12 -5.42 -45.64 36.88
CA ALA A 12 -4.58 -44.98 35.90
C ALA A 12 -5.08 -43.53 35.72
N ALA A 13 -4.26 -42.56 36.13
CA ALA A 13 -4.49 -41.16 35.83
C ALA A 13 -4.57 -41.03 34.30
N ARG A 14 -5.74 -40.66 33.80
CA ARG A 14 -5.98 -40.40 32.37
C ARG A 14 -5.04 -39.26 31.99
N ARG A 15 -3.95 -39.56 31.27
CA ARG A 15 -3.11 -38.53 30.64
C ARG A 15 -4.03 -37.75 29.71
N VAL A 16 -4.29 -36.49 30.07
CA VAL A 16 -4.83 -35.53 29.12
C VAL A 16 -3.64 -35.19 28.24
N ASP A 17 -3.65 -35.67 27.01
CA ASP A 17 -2.66 -35.24 26.02
C ASP A 17 -2.72 -33.70 25.95
N PRO A 18 -1.56 -33.00 25.94
CA PRO A 18 -1.57 -31.56 25.77
C PRO A 18 -2.35 -31.24 24.48
N PRO A 19 -3.15 -30.17 24.45
CA PRO A 19 -3.92 -29.83 23.27
C PRO A 19 -2.95 -29.74 22.09
N VAL A 20 -3.11 -30.64 21.12
CA VAL A 20 -2.42 -30.54 19.84
C VAL A 20 -2.87 -29.20 19.27
N MET A 21 -2.00 -28.20 19.30
CA MET A 21 -2.26 -26.93 18.64
C MET A 21 -2.43 -27.25 17.16
N SER A 22 -3.69 -27.32 16.71
CA SER A 22 -4.01 -27.49 15.31
C SER A 22 -3.34 -26.38 14.53
N ALA A 23 -2.66 -26.71 13.43
CA ALA A 23 -2.07 -25.72 12.55
C ALA A 23 -3.13 -24.63 12.23
N PRO A 24 -2.74 -23.35 12.22
CA PRO A 24 -3.68 -22.28 11.93
C PRO A 24 -4.36 -22.53 10.58
N SER A 25 -5.65 -22.22 10.49
CA SER A 25 -6.35 -22.29 9.20
C SER A 25 -5.62 -21.44 8.16
N PRO A 26 -5.69 -21.78 6.86
CA PRO A 26 -5.04 -20.99 5.81
C PRO A 26 -5.41 -19.50 5.86
N ALA A 27 -6.65 -19.19 6.23
CA ALA A 27 -7.12 -17.82 6.41
C ALA A 27 -6.45 -17.11 7.60
N ARG A 28 -6.20 -17.81 8.71
CA ARG A 28 -5.49 -17.26 9.87
C ARG A 28 -4.00 -17.07 9.59
N GLU A 29 -3.38 -18.00 8.86
CA GLU A 29 -1.99 -17.85 8.47
C GLU A 29 -1.81 -16.66 7.52
N ALA A 30 -2.72 -16.45 6.56
CA ALA A 30 -2.68 -15.27 5.71
C ALA A 30 -2.75 -13.95 6.51
N LEU A 31 -3.56 -13.90 7.57
CA LEU A 31 -3.58 -12.76 8.49
C LEU A 31 -2.23 -12.61 9.23
N ASN A 32 -1.70 -13.68 9.82
CA ASN A 32 -0.41 -13.65 10.51
C ASN A 32 0.70 -13.14 9.60
N SER A 33 0.69 -13.55 8.34
CA SER A 33 1.67 -13.12 7.36
C SER A 33 1.51 -11.63 7.01
N CYS A 34 0.28 -11.10 6.92
CA CYS A 34 0.06 -9.65 6.78
C CYS A 34 0.58 -8.85 7.98
N VAL A 35 0.34 -9.35 9.20
CA VAL A 35 0.83 -8.72 10.43
C VAL A 35 2.35 -8.68 10.44
N ARG A 36 3.01 -9.81 10.16
CA ARG A 36 4.47 -9.92 10.08
C ARG A 36 5.05 -9.02 8.99
N TYR A 37 4.40 -8.94 7.84
CA TYR A 37 4.81 -8.04 6.77
C TYR A 37 4.77 -6.58 7.24
N ARG A 38 3.68 -6.14 7.87
CA ARG A 38 3.59 -4.78 8.43
C ARG A 38 4.68 -4.51 9.47
N GLU A 39 5.00 -5.48 10.32
CA GLU A 39 6.04 -5.36 11.35
C GLU A 39 7.47 -5.29 10.78
N ALA A 40 7.70 -5.82 9.57
CA ALA A 40 9.00 -5.76 8.91
C ALA A 40 9.37 -4.36 8.39
N PHE A 41 8.40 -3.45 8.26
CA PHE A 41 8.58 -2.07 7.79
C PHE A 41 8.27 -1.06 8.92
N PRO A 42 9.15 -0.92 9.93
CA PRO A 42 8.88 -0.03 11.06
C PRO A 42 8.93 1.46 10.70
N SER A 43 9.71 1.83 9.67
CA SER A 43 9.89 3.22 9.23
C SER A 43 8.89 3.64 8.15
N GLN A 44 8.29 2.67 7.44
CA GLN A 44 7.39 2.92 6.31
C GLN A 44 5.94 2.65 6.69
N ARG A 45 5.01 3.31 6.00
CA ARG A 45 3.58 3.02 6.12
C ARG A 45 3.19 1.95 5.12
N VAL A 46 2.77 0.79 5.62
CA VAL A 46 2.33 -0.31 4.77
C VAL A 46 0.83 -0.18 4.48
N CYS A 47 0.45 -0.22 3.21
CA CYS A 47 -0.92 -0.42 2.78
C CYS A 47 -1.11 -1.82 2.18
N PHE A 48 -2.32 -2.36 2.25
CA PHE A 48 -2.65 -3.67 1.69
C PHE A 48 -3.67 -3.55 0.55
N PRO A 49 -3.59 -4.37 -0.50
CA PRO A 49 -4.56 -4.35 -1.57
C PRO A 49 -5.93 -4.78 -1.06
N ALA A 50 -6.99 -4.15 -1.57
CA ALA A 50 -8.38 -4.48 -1.19
C ALA A 50 -8.75 -5.97 -1.43
N ALA A 51 -8.04 -6.67 -2.32
CA ALA A 51 -8.17 -8.11 -2.50
C ALA A 51 -7.94 -8.91 -1.20
N ALA A 52 -7.13 -8.40 -0.26
CA ALA A 52 -6.90 -9.03 1.04
C ALA A 52 -8.17 -9.08 1.92
N LEU A 53 -9.12 -8.19 1.68
CA LEU A 53 -10.39 -8.11 2.41
C LEU A 53 -11.35 -9.27 2.09
N ARG A 54 -11.06 -10.07 1.05
CA ARG A 54 -11.79 -11.33 0.78
C ARG A 54 -11.64 -12.32 1.94
N ASN A 55 -10.58 -12.20 2.74
CA ASN A 55 -10.40 -12.95 3.98
C ASN A 55 -11.03 -12.18 5.15
N SER A 56 -12.05 -12.79 5.78
CA SER A 56 -12.79 -12.18 6.88
C SER A 56 -11.94 -11.85 8.11
N PHE A 57 -10.89 -12.62 8.39
CA PHE A 57 -9.95 -12.32 9.48
C PHE A 57 -9.13 -11.06 9.19
N ILE A 58 -8.69 -10.88 7.94
CA ILE A 58 -7.97 -9.67 7.51
C ILE A 58 -8.92 -8.49 7.51
N ALA A 59 -10.14 -8.62 6.98
CA ALA A 59 -11.14 -7.56 7.01
C ALA A 59 -11.45 -7.07 8.43
N GLN A 60 -11.61 -7.99 9.39
CA GLN A 60 -11.80 -7.63 10.80
C GLN A 60 -10.55 -6.92 11.36
N TRP A 61 -9.36 -7.47 11.12
CA TRP A 61 -8.11 -6.89 11.61
C TRP A 61 -7.87 -5.47 11.09
N VAL A 62 -8.14 -5.23 9.80
CA VAL A 62 -8.02 -3.90 9.16
C VAL A 62 -8.94 -2.86 9.81
N ARG A 63 -10.18 -3.25 10.15
CA ARG A 63 -11.10 -2.37 10.88
C ARG A 63 -10.54 -1.98 12.26
N ASP A 64 -9.97 -2.96 12.95
CA ASP A 64 -9.54 -2.82 14.35
C ASP A 64 -8.17 -2.11 14.50
N HIS A 65 -7.27 -2.20 13.51
CA HIS A 65 -5.84 -1.83 13.69
C HIS A 65 -5.32 -0.70 12.79
N ASP A 66 -6.20 0.21 12.35
CA ASP A 66 -5.86 1.41 11.55
C ASP A 66 -5.01 1.10 10.31
N VAL A 67 -5.40 0.05 9.57
CA VAL A 67 -4.67 -0.42 8.40
C VAL A 67 -5.18 0.29 7.15
N THR A 68 -4.26 0.83 6.36
CA THR A 68 -4.58 1.46 5.08
C THR A 68 -4.83 0.40 4.01
N ILE A 69 -5.86 0.61 3.20
CA ILE A 69 -6.19 -0.23 2.05
C ILE A 69 -5.96 0.53 0.73
N GLU A 70 -5.25 -0.12 -0.18
CA GLU A 70 -5.07 0.34 -1.56
C GLU A 70 -6.24 -0.18 -2.42
N VAL A 71 -6.89 0.73 -3.12
CA VAL A 71 -8.05 0.50 -3.99
C VAL A 71 -7.62 0.79 -5.43
N ARG A 72 -7.66 -0.22 -6.29
CA ARG A 72 -7.20 -0.12 -7.70
C ARG A 72 -8.30 -0.41 -8.71
N SER A 73 -9.53 -0.59 -8.25
CA SER A 73 -10.68 -0.84 -9.10
C SER A 73 -11.99 -0.45 -8.40
N SER A 74 -13.06 -0.32 -9.18
CA SER A 74 -14.41 -0.15 -8.66
C SER A 74 -14.88 -1.35 -7.82
N GLU A 75 -14.37 -2.57 -8.06
CA GLU A 75 -14.64 -3.75 -7.22
C GLU A 75 -13.93 -3.62 -5.87
N ASP A 76 -12.66 -3.20 -5.88
CA ASP A 76 -11.89 -2.94 -4.67
C ASP A 76 -12.56 -1.90 -3.78
N LEU A 77 -13.07 -0.81 -4.38
CA LEU A 77 -13.76 0.24 -3.65
C LEU A 77 -15.02 -0.31 -2.96
N ARG A 78 -15.84 -1.08 -3.69
CA ARG A 78 -17.03 -1.73 -3.12
C ARG A 78 -16.66 -2.72 -2.01
N SER A 79 -15.62 -3.52 -2.22
CA SER A 79 -15.11 -4.48 -1.24
C SER A 79 -14.66 -3.79 0.05
N ALA A 80 -13.89 -2.72 -0.06
CA ALA A 80 -13.40 -1.93 1.08
C ALA A 80 -14.54 -1.30 1.89
N LEU A 81 -15.52 -0.69 1.20
CA LEU A 81 -16.68 -0.10 1.85
C LEU A 81 -17.57 -1.17 2.51
N ALA A 82 -17.81 -2.30 1.84
CA ALA A 82 -18.57 -3.42 2.39
C ALA A 82 -17.88 -4.07 3.60
N ALA A 83 -16.55 -4.09 3.60
CA ALA A 83 -15.74 -4.51 4.74
C ALA A 83 -15.73 -3.47 5.88
N GLY A 84 -16.41 -2.33 5.74
CA GLY A 84 -16.49 -1.30 6.79
C GLY A 84 -15.17 -0.58 7.04
N VAL A 85 -14.28 -0.52 6.05
CA VAL A 85 -13.04 0.26 6.14
C VAL A 85 -13.39 1.74 6.07
N TYR A 86 -12.89 2.53 7.02
CA TYR A 86 -13.09 3.98 7.01
C TYR A 86 -12.48 4.60 5.74
N PRO A 87 -13.20 5.42 4.97
CA PRO A 87 -12.69 6.03 3.74
C PRO A 87 -11.36 6.77 3.90
N ALA A 88 -11.13 7.42 5.04
CA ALA A 88 -9.88 8.10 5.37
C ALA A 88 -8.64 7.17 5.40
N ARG A 89 -8.85 5.84 5.43
CA ARG A 89 -7.80 4.81 5.36
C ARG A 89 -7.62 4.25 3.95
N LEU A 90 -8.31 4.80 2.95
CA LEU A 90 -8.19 4.35 1.58
C LEU A 90 -7.17 5.19 0.81
N ILE A 91 -6.30 4.51 0.09
CA ILE A 91 -5.53 5.08 -1.02
C ILE A 91 -6.19 4.61 -2.29
N VAL A 92 -6.69 5.54 -3.09
CA VAL A 92 -7.46 5.23 -4.30
C VAL A 92 -6.63 5.56 -5.53
N HIS A 93 -6.50 4.60 -6.43
CA HIS A 93 -5.87 4.79 -7.74
C HIS A 93 -6.92 5.18 -8.78
N ALA A 94 -6.78 6.39 -9.32
CA ALA A 94 -7.78 6.98 -10.21
C ALA A 94 -7.96 6.22 -11.53
N ASP A 95 -6.91 5.58 -12.04
CA ASP A 95 -6.93 4.78 -13.27
C ASP A 95 -7.86 3.55 -13.18
N GLY A 96 -8.17 3.10 -11.97
CA GLY A 96 -9.08 1.99 -11.71
C GLY A 96 -10.54 2.40 -11.52
N LEU A 97 -10.85 3.69 -11.48
CA LEU A 97 -12.17 4.20 -11.14
C LEU A 97 -12.84 4.94 -12.30
N SER A 98 -14.17 4.89 -12.32
CA SER A 98 -14.95 5.80 -13.16
C SER A 98 -14.82 7.25 -12.68
N THR A 99 -14.99 8.22 -13.58
CA THR A 99 -14.99 9.65 -13.22
C THR A 99 -15.98 9.97 -12.10
N THR A 100 -17.17 9.37 -12.11
CA THR A 100 -18.18 9.54 -11.06
C THR A 100 -17.72 8.98 -9.72
N GLU A 101 -17.09 7.80 -9.72
CA GLU A 101 -16.51 7.22 -8.50
C GLU A 101 -15.36 8.07 -7.96
N LEU A 102 -14.48 8.57 -8.84
CA LEU A 102 -13.37 9.46 -8.45
C LEU A 102 -13.87 10.76 -7.82
N ILE A 103 -14.90 11.39 -8.40
CA ILE A 103 -15.56 12.58 -7.84
C ILE A 103 -16.19 12.24 -6.49
N SER A 104 -16.88 11.11 -6.37
CA SER A 104 -17.49 10.65 -5.12
C SER A 104 -16.46 10.39 -4.02
N CYS A 105 -15.33 9.75 -4.36
CA CYS A 105 -14.19 9.55 -3.47
C CYS A 105 -13.65 10.88 -2.94
N SER A 106 -13.55 11.86 -3.83
CA SER A 106 -13.04 13.20 -3.50
C SER A 106 -14.00 13.99 -2.61
N THR A 107 -15.31 13.85 -2.79
CA THR A 107 -16.32 14.72 -2.16
C THR A 107 -17.10 14.10 -1.01
N HIS A 108 -17.71 12.94 -1.26
CA HIS A 108 -18.68 12.34 -0.37
C HIS A 108 -18.02 11.36 0.60
N LEU A 109 -17.09 10.56 0.10
CA LEU A 109 -16.39 9.57 0.91
C LEU A 109 -15.22 10.19 1.70
N ALA A 110 -14.61 11.26 1.21
CA ALA A 110 -13.43 11.89 1.80
C ALA A 110 -12.31 10.86 2.03
N VAL A 111 -11.88 10.24 0.94
CA VAL A 111 -10.80 9.23 0.98
C VAL A 111 -9.48 9.84 1.46
N GLY A 112 -8.62 9.01 2.05
CA GLY A 112 -7.37 9.45 2.66
C GLY A 112 -6.40 10.05 1.65
N MET A 113 -6.06 9.31 0.59
CA MET A 113 -5.23 9.79 -0.50
C MET A 113 -5.77 9.30 -1.85
N THR A 114 -5.53 10.08 -2.90
CA THR A 114 -5.87 9.74 -4.28
C THR A 114 -4.63 9.84 -5.17
N VAL A 115 -4.33 8.76 -5.88
CA VAL A 115 -3.23 8.69 -6.86
C VAL A 115 -3.80 9.02 -8.23
N VAL A 116 -3.30 10.10 -8.84
CA VAL A 116 -3.73 10.60 -10.16
C VAL A 116 -2.60 10.50 -11.17
N GLY A 117 -2.90 9.97 -12.35
CA GLY A 117 -1.89 9.77 -13.41
C GLY A 117 -2.23 10.42 -14.75
N SER A 118 -3.22 11.30 -14.82
CA SER A 118 -3.55 12.02 -16.06
C SER A 118 -4.17 13.39 -15.78
N ALA A 119 -4.13 14.28 -16.77
CA ALA A 119 -4.79 15.59 -16.69
C ALA A 119 -6.31 15.45 -16.48
N ASP A 120 -6.94 14.42 -17.06
CA ASP A 120 -8.37 14.14 -16.87
C ASP A 120 -8.69 13.74 -15.43
N HIS A 121 -7.81 12.96 -14.77
CA HIS A 121 -7.94 12.63 -13.36
C HIS A 121 -7.85 13.89 -12.49
N VAL A 122 -6.87 14.76 -12.75
CA VAL A 122 -6.72 16.04 -12.04
C VAL A 122 -7.97 16.90 -12.23
N ALA A 123 -8.45 17.05 -13.47
CA ALA A 123 -9.65 17.83 -13.75
C ALA A 123 -10.90 17.28 -13.06
N ALA A 124 -11.05 15.95 -12.97
CA ALA A 124 -12.16 15.31 -12.27
C ALA A 124 -12.15 15.62 -10.77
N VAL A 125 -10.98 15.52 -10.11
CA VAL A 125 -10.84 15.84 -8.69
C VAL A 125 -11.05 17.33 -8.44
N SER A 126 -10.49 18.22 -9.26
CA SER A 126 -10.66 19.68 -9.14
C SER A 126 -12.12 20.11 -9.24
N ARG A 127 -12.90 19.50 -10.15
CA ARG A 127 -14.34 19.76 -10.30
C ARG A 127 -15.16 19.40 -9.07
N ALA A 128 -14.68 18.44 -8.28
CA ALA A 128 -15.41 17.92 -7.14
C ALA A 128 -15.59 18.99 -6.03
N ARG A 129 -14.74 20.03 -5.97
CA ARG A 129 -14.77 21.10 -4.93
C ARG A 129 -15.01 20.56 -3.51
N PRO A 130 -14.16 19.63 -3.06
CA PRO A 130 -14.45 18.88 -1.85
C PRO A 130 -14.30 19.75 -0.59
N ALA A 131 -15.17 19.53 0.40
CA ALA A 131 -15.15 20.26 1.68
C ALA A 131 -13.90 19.94 2.53
N ARG A 132 -13.28 18.77 2.28
CA ARG A 132 -11.93 18.42 2.70
C ARG A 132 -11.14 18.03 1.46
N HIS A 133 -10.02 18.68 1.22
CA HIS A 133 -9.20 18.40 0.04
C HIS A 133 -8.61 16.99 0.16
N PRO A 134 -8.90 16.06 -0.78
CA PRO A 134 -8.22 14.78 -0.82
C PRO A 134 -6.72 15.04 -1.03
N GLU A 135 -5.90 14.32 -0.28
CA GLU A 135 -4.45 14.37 -0.44
C GLU A 135 -4.07 13.67 -1.76
N LEU A 136 -3.35 14.35 -2.64
CA LEU A 136 -3.02 13.85 -3.97
C LEU A 136 -1.58 13.38 -4.07
N LEU A 137 -1.41 12.24 -4.72
CA LEU A 137 -0.13 11.76 -5.22
C LEU A 137 -0.19 11.72 -6.75
N LEU A 138 0.89 12.14 -7.41
CA LEU A 138 1.05 11.99 -8.85
C LEU A 138 1.67 10.64 -9.17
N HIS A 139 1.03 9.85 -10.04
CA HIS A 139 1.62 8.60 -10.53
C HIS A 139 2.71 8.95 -11.56
N VAL A 140 3.96 8.57 -11.27
CA VAL A 140 5.14 8.93 -12.07
C VAL A 140 5.90 7.69 -12.54
N PHE A 141 6.43 7.79 -13.76
CA PHE A 141 7.34 6.83 -14.36
C PHE A 141 8.57 7.53 -14.97
N ASP A 142 9.64 6.78 -15.22
CA ASP A 142 10.90 7.33 -15.76
C ASP A 142 11.15 6.98 -17.23
N ASP A 143 10.84 5.75 -17.64
CA ASP A 143 11.21 5.24 -18.98
C ASP A 143 10.17 5.52 -20.08
N ASP A 144 10.63 5.80 -21.29
CA ASP A 144 9.85 6.22 -22.47
C ASP A 144 9.09 5.06 -23.16
N VAL A 145 8.83 3.98 -22.42
CA VAL A 145 8.11 2.82 -22.95
C VAL A 145 6.61 3.13 -22.94
N ALA A 146 6.20 3.95 -23.90
CA ALA A 146 4.82 4.18 -24.27
C ALA A 146 4.21 2.88 -24.82
N ASP A 147 3.83 1.98 -23.92
CA ASP A 147 2.94 0.88 -24.26
C ASP A 147 1.49 1.35 -24.05
N ALA A 148 0.64 1.12 -25.06
CA ALA A 148 -0.78 1.43 -25.00
C ALA A 148 -1.53 0.67 -23.89
N THR A 149 -0.88 -0.32 -23.25
CA THR A 149 -1.38 -1.04 -22.08
C THR A 149 -0.95 -0.44 -20.74
N ALA A 150 -0.10 0.59 -20.73
CA ALA A 150 0.37 1.24 -19.53
C ALA A 150 -0.75 2.04 -18.85
N ARG A 151 -0.82 1.92 -17.51
CA ARG A 151 -1.73 2.74 -16.71
C ARG A 151 -1.37 4.22 -16.88
N PRO A 152 -2.35 5.14 -16.87
CA PRO A 152 -2.06 6.57 -16.90
C PRO A 152 -1.06 6.95 -15.81
N ALA A 153 0.03 7.57 -16.23
CA ALA A 153 1.08 8.10 -15.37
C ALA A 153 1.78 9.27 -16.11
N PHE A 154 2.52 10.07 -15.37
CA PHE A 154 3.30 11.18 -15.89
C PHE A 154 4.77 10.82 -15.96
N ARG A 155 5.44 11.19 -17.04
CA ARG A 155 6.90 11.04 -17.12
C ARG A 155 7.57 12.09 -16.22
N GLY A 156 8.55 11.68 -15.43
CA GLY A 156 9.38 12.59 -14.63
C GLY A 156 9.99 13.71 -15.48
N GLY A 157 9.97 14.95 -14.98
CA GLY A 157 10.51 16.12 -15.67
C GLY A 157 9.77 16.54 -16.96
N SER A 158 8.61 15.96 -17.27
CA SER A 158 7.83 16.32 -18.45
C SER A 158 6.98 17.58 -18.26
N SER A 159 6.67 18.27 -19.36
CA SER A 159 5.73 19.41 -19.31
C SER A 159 4.33 19.01 -18.87
N ALA A 160 3.89 17.79 -19.21
CA ALA A 160 2.60 17.26 -18.77
C ALA A 160 2.53 17.10 -17.25
N LEU A 161 3.63 16.69 -16.61
CA LEU A 161 3.73 16.65 -15.15
C LEU A 161 3.69 18.05 -14.55
N ASP A 162 4.42 19.00 -15.14
CA ASP A 162 4.43 20.40 -14.70
C ASP A 162 3.05 21.06 -14.81
N GLU A 163 2.34 20.84 -15.91
CA GLU A 163 0.97 21.30 -16.12
C GLU A 163 0.00 20.69 -15.10
N ALA A 164 0.16 19.40 -14.79
CA ALA A 164 -0.65 18.73 -13.76
C ALA A 164 -0.38 19.33 -12.36
N ILE A 165 0.88 19.56 -12.00
CA ILE A 165 1.27 20.20 -10.73
C ILE A 165 0.67 21.60 -10.63
N ALA A 166 0.87 22.43 -11.66
CA ALA A 166 0.32 23.79 -11.71
C ALA A 166 -1.21 23.76 -11.54
N SER A 167 -1.90 22.89 -12.28
CA SER A 167 -3.35 22.72 -12.18
C SER A 167 -3.82 22.31 -10.77
N ILE A 168 -3.12 21.38 -10.11
CA ILE A 168 -3.43 20.97 -8.74
C ILE A 168 -3.30 22.16 -7.77
N LEU A 169 -2.20 22.91 -7.86
CA LEU A 169 -1.91 24.05 -6.99
C LEU A 169 -2.90 25.21 -7.23
N ASP A 170 -3.20 25.53 -8.49
CA ASP A 170 -4.15 26.60 -8.87
C ASP A 170 -5.58 26.31 -8.41
N ASN A 171 -5.94 25.04 -8.28
CA ASN A 171 -7.24 24.61 -7.74
C ASN A 171 -7.25 24.46 -6.21
N GLY A 172 -6.14 24.78 -5.52
CA GLY A 172 -6.02 24.70 -4.06
C GLY A 172 -6.09 23.26 -3.52
N LEU A 173 -5.75 22.27 -4.35
CA LEU A 173 -5.72 20.87 -3.94
C LEU A 173 -4.42 20.53 -3.21
N ALA A 174 -4.47 19.57 -2.30
CA ALA A 174 -3.34 19.20 -1.46
C ALA A 174 -2.41 18.21 -2.18
N LEU A 175 -1.41 18.72 -2.91
CA LEU A 175 -0.35 17.89 -3.50
C LEU A 175 0.62 17.42 -2.41
N ARG A 176 0.74 16.11 -2.21
CA ARG A 176 1.57 15.53 -1.12
C ARG A 176 2.81 14.82 -1.62
N GLY A 177 2.85 14.39 -2.88
CA GLY A 177 4.01 13.72 -3.43
C GLY A 177 3.73 12.92 -4.68
N MET A 178 4.51 11.86 -4.87
CA MET A 178 4.45 11.01 -6.05
C MET A 178 4.36 9.54 -5.64
N HIS A 179 3.81 8.75 -6.53
CA HIS A 179 3.69 7.31 -6.44
C HIS A 179 4.31 6.69 -7.70
N CYS A 180 4.98 5.55 -7.56
CA CYS A 180 5.47 4.78 -8.71
C CYS A 180 5.30 3.27 -8.51
N GLU A 181 5.27 2.56 -9.63
CA GLU A 181 5.36 1.09 -9.67
C GLU A 181 6.82 0.64 -9.88
N ILE A 182 7.19 -0.47 -9.24
CA ILE A 182 8.52 -1.08 -9.32
C ILE A 182 8.39 -2.49 -9.93
N GLY A 183 9.21 -2.79 -10.93
CA GLY A 183 9.50 -4.15 -11.39
C GLY A 183 8.37 -4.99 -12.01
N SER A 184 7.18 -4.44 -12.27
CA SER A 184 5.98 -5.25 -12.60
C SER A 184 5.19 -4.80 -13.83
N TYR A 185 5.46 -3.62 -14.38
CA TYR A 185 4.68 -3.05 -15.49
C TYR A 185 5.58 -2.34 -16.50
N CYS A 186 5.07 -2.19 -17.72
CA CYS A 186 5.70 -1.33 -18.72
C CYS A 186 5.79 0.12 -18.17
N GLY A 187 6.97 0.72 -18.20
CA GLY A 187 7.27 2.01 -17.55
C GLY A 187 7.60 1.94 -16.04
N SER A 188 7.57 0.77 -15.40
CA SER A 188 7.97 0.65 -14.00
C SER A 188 9.49 0.82 -13.82
N PHE A 189 9.89 1.30 -12.65
CA PHE A 189 11.31 1.45 -12.33
C PHE A 189 12.02 0.09 -12.23
N VAL A 190 13.26 0.06 -12.69
CA VAL A 190 14.11 -1.14 -12.74
C VAL A 190 14.43 -1.68 -11.33
N SER A 191 14.51 -0.80 -10.34
CA SER A 191 14.76 -1.18 -8.95
C SER A 191 14.21 -0.14 -7.97
N THR A 192 13.97 -0.56 -6.73
CA THR A 192 13.51 0.33 -5.66
C THR A 192 14.46 1.50 -5.40
N PRO A 193 15.81 1.33 -5.31
CA PRO A 193 16.71 2.46 -5.11
C PRO A 193 16.72 3.46 -6.27
N ALA A 194 16.64 2.97 -7.51
CA ALA A 194 16.54 3.86 -8.69
C ALA A 194 15.27 4.71 -8.63
N ALA A 195 14.12 4.07 -8.39
CA ALA A 195 12.84 4.76 -8.23
C ALA A 195 12.89 5.86 -7.17
N ILE A 196 13.46 5.54 -6.00
CA ILE A 196 13.58 6.48 -4.90
C ILE A 196 14.49 7.66 -5.28
N GLY A 197 15.64 7.39 -5.91
CA GLY A 197 16.57 8.43 -6.35
C GLY A 197 15.95 9.40 -7.34
N ASP A 198 15.25 8.87 -8.36
CA ASP A 198 14.65 9.68 -9.42
C ASP A 198 13.47 10.50 -8.88
N LEU A 199 12.59 9.90 -8.07
CA LEU A 199 11.46 10.61 -7.49
C LEU A 199 11.89 11.69 -6.49
N ILE A 200 12.93 11.45 -5.68
CA ILE A 200 13.45 12.48 -4.75
C ILE A 200 14.16 13.60 -5.51
N THR A 201 14.87 13.28 -6.59
CA THR A 201 15.43 14.30 -7.49
C THR A 201 14.31 15.16 -8.09
N GLU A 202 13.21 14.53 -8.49
CA GLU A 202 12.04 15.23 -8.99
C GLU A 202 11.33 16.06 -7.90
N PHE A 203 11.27 15.59 -6.65
CA PHE A 203 10.76 16.38 -5.53
C PHE A 203 11.58 17.66 -5.32
N ALA A 204 12.91 17.57 -5.42
CA ALA A 204 13.78 18.73 -5.31
C ALA A 204 13.55 19.72 -6.47
N ARG A 205 13.36 19.23 -7.70
CA ARG A 205 12.99 20.06 -8.85
C ARG A 205 11.66 20.77 -8.62
N VAL A 206 10.63 20.04 -8.18
CA VAL A 206 9.31 20.60 -7.91
C VAL A 206 9.36 21.66 -6.81
N ARG A 207 10.14 21.45 -5.75
CA ARG A 207 10.38 22.46 -4.71
C ARG A 207 11.03 23.72 -5.28
N ALA A 208 12.00 23.58 -6.18
CA ALA A 208 12.68 24.71 -6.80
C ALA A 208 11.78 25.50 -7.77
N VAL A 209 10.94 24.81 -8.55
CA VAL A 209 10.10 25.43 -9.60
C VAL A 209 8.78 25.95 -9.04
N PHE A 210 8.10 25.16 -8.21
CA PHE A 210 6.74 25.44 -7.72
C PHE A 210 6.69 25.85 -6.25
N GLY A 211 7.83 25.89 -5.55
CA GLY A 211 7.88 26.22 -4.12
C GLY A 211 7.18 25.19 -3.22
N THR A 212 6.81 24.03 -3.75
CA THR A 212 6.04 23.01 -3.04
C THR A 212 6.96 21.89 -2.56
N CYS A 213 6.94 21.63 -1.25
CA CYS A 213 7.69 20.51 -0.67
C CYS A 213 6.81 19.26 -0.63
N MET A 214 7.16 18.25 -1.42
CA MET A 214 6.54 16.94 -1.35
C MET A 214 6.92 16.23 -0.04
N THR A 215 5.96 15.53 0.56
CA THR A 215 6.09 14.89 1.89
C THR A 215 5.80 13.40 1.88
N VAL A 216 5.30 12.84 0.78
CA VAL A 216 4.89 11.43 0.67
C VAL A 216 5.51 10.80 -0.57
N LEU A 217 6.23 9.69 -0.37
CA LEU A 217 6.76 8.85 -1.45
C LEU A 217 6.01 7.51 -1.45
N GLY A 218 5.22 7.25 -2.48
CA GLY A 218 4.47 6.01 -2.65
C GLY A 218 5.22 5.02 -3.53
N LEU A 219 5.42 3.79 -3.05
CA LEU A 219 6.09 2.72 -3.75
C LEU A 219 5.18 1.49 -3.79
N SER A 220 4.87 1.04 -5.00
CA SER A 220 4.18 -0.25 -5.21
C SER A 220 5.14 -1.20 -5.92
N GLY A 221 5.42 -2.34 -5.29
CA GLY A 221 6.36 -3.35 -5.81
C GLY A 221 5.67 -4.61 -6.32
N PRO A 222 6.45 -5.55 -6.90
CA PRO A 222 5.92 -6.83 -7.33
C PRO A 222 5.33 -7.60 -6.16
N ALA A 223 4.31 -8.39 -6.47
CA ALA A 223 3.65 -9.20 -5.48
C ALA A 223 4.55 -10.33 -4.96
N LEU A 224 5.03 -10.22 -3.71
CA LEU A 224 5.83 -11.25 -3.04
C LEU A 224 4.94 -12.43 -2.62
N SER A 225 5.45 -13.66 -2.74
CA SER A 225 4.72 -14.84 -2.30
C SER A 225 4.81 -15.01 -0.77
N ALA A 226 3.75 -15.52 -0.14
CA ALA A 226 3.64 -15.64 1.33
C ALA A 226 4.80 -16.37 2.04
N ASN A 227 5.58 -17.18 1.31
CA ASN A 227 6.67 -17.98 1.85
C ASN A 227 8.03 -17.25 1.88
N GLU A 228 8.16 -16.11 1.19
CA GLU A 228 9.43 -15.37 1.02
C GLU A 228 9.55 -14.20 2.03
N TRP A 229 8.53 -13.96 2.87
CA TRP A 229 8.30 -12.63 3.44
C TRP A 229 9.23 -12.16 4.56
N VAL A 230 9.61 -12.95 5.56
CA VAL A 230 10.11 -12.34 6.81
C VAL A 230 11.52 -11.76 6.68
N THR A 231 12.46 -12.52 6.13
CA THR A 231 13.86 -12.06 5.97
C THR A 231 13.97 -11.05 4.83
N GLU A 232 13.37 -11.35 3.68
CA GLU A 232 13.45 -10.49 2.49
C GLU A 232 12.77 -9.13 2.71
N SER A 233 11.65 -9.08 3.44
CA SER A 233 10.98 -7.79 3.75
C SER A 233 11.82 -6.92 4.68
N SER A 234 12.55 -7.51 5.63
CA SER A 234 13.40 -6.74 6.55
C SER A 234 14.62 -6.16 5.84
N GLU A 235 15.20 -6.90 4.90
CA GLU A 235 16.28 -6.39 4.03
C GLU A 235 15.78 -5.35 3.04
N GLN A 236 14.59 -5.55 2.47
CA GLN A 236 13.92 -4.58 1.63
C GLN A 236 13.64 -3.27 2.37
N ALA A 237 13.11 -3.33 3.60
CA ALA A 237 12.86 -2.14 4.42
C ALA A 237 14.13 -1.33 4.66
N LYS A 238 15.25 -1.99 4.98
CA LYS A 238 16.56 -1.34 5.12
C LYS A 238 17.05 -0.74 3.81
N THR A 239 16.87 -1.46 2.70
CA THR A 239 17.26 -0.99 1.36
C THR A 239 16.48 0.27 0.99
N VAL A 240 15.18 0.30 1.25
CA VAL A 240 14.33 1.49 1.10
C VAL A 240 14.83 2.62 1.98
N ASP A 241 15.08 2.34 3.27
CA ASP A 241 15.49 3.39 4.20
C ASP A 241 16.81 4.06 3.80
N THR A 242 17.83 3.25 3.47
CA THR A 242 19.13 3.70 2.97
C THR A 242 18.98 4.48 1.66
N ALA A 243 18.21 3.96 0.70
CA ALA A 243 18.03 4.65 -0.58
C ALA A 243 17.37 6.03 -0.41
N VAL A 244 16.41 6.15 0.50
CA VAL A 244 15.77 7.45 0.80
C VAL A 244 16.77 8.39 1.49
N ASP A 245 17.57 7.90 2.44
CA ASP A 245 18.56 8.75 3.12
C ASP A 245 19.63 9.26 2.15
N ASP A 246 20.18 8.37 1.33
CA ASP A 246 21.21 8.69 0.34
C ASP A 246 20.68 9.69 -0.70
N ALA A 247 19.47 9.45 -1.23
CA ALA A 247 18.85 10.33 -2.21
C ALA A 247 18.49 11.70 -1.61
N CYS A 248 17.91 11.74 -0.41
CA CYS A 248 17.62 13.00 0.28
C CYS A 248 18.89 13.81 0.56
N ALA A 249 19.96 13.16 0.99
CA ALA A 249 21.25 13.80 1.24
C ALA A 249 21.88 14.36 -0.05
N ALA A 250 21.74 13.65 -1.18
CA ALA A 250 22.31 14.05 -2.46
C ALA A 250 21.73 15.37 -3.00
N VAL A 251 20.47 15.70 -2.68
CA VAL A 251 19.77 16.90 -3.17
C VAL A 251 19.32 17.87 -2.06
N ASP A 252 19.83 17.71 -0.84
CA ASP A 252 19.45 18.50 0.35
C ASP A 252 17.92 18.64 0.53
N PHE A 253 17.25 17.49 0.51
CA PHE A 253 15.78 17.40 0.58
C PHE A 253 15.32 16.73 1.89
N PRO A 254 14.27 17.24 2.55
CA PRO A 254 13.75 16.63 3.77
C PRO A 254 13.19 15.22 3.51
N ARG A 255 13.48 14.27 4.40
CA ARG A 255 13.02 12.88 4.29
C ARG A 255 11.49 12.80 4.20
N PRO A 256 10.90 12.30 3.09
CA PRO A 256 9.45 12.12 2.98
C PRO A 256 8.98 10.89 3.76
N ALA A 257 7.69 10.85 4.10
CA ALA A 257 7.05 9.63 4.58
C ALA A 257 6.91 8.63 3.42
N VAL A 258 7.45 7.43 3.60
CA VAL A 258 7.39 6.37 2.59
C VAL A 258 6.15 5.51 2.83
N TRP A 259 5.35 5.33 1.79
CA TRP A 259 4.22 4.42 1.78
C TRP A 259 4.53 3.25 0.85
N MET A 260 4.39 2.04 1.36
CA MET A 260 4.67 0.79 0.65
C MET A 260 3.38 0.02 0.46
N SER A 261 3.02 -0.29 -0.79
CA SER A 261 1.96 -1.27 -1.04
C SER A 261 2.50 -2.68 -0.86
N ALA A 262 1.82 -3.46 -0.02
CA ALA A 262 2.07 -4.87 0.14
C ALA A 262 1.71 -5.58 -1.17
N GLY A 263 2.73 -6.05 -1.88
CA GLY A 263 2.55 -6.89 -3.03
C GLY A 263 1.99 -8.26 -2.61
N LEU A 264 0.69 -8.37 -2.41
CA LEU A 264 0.05 -9.66 -2.09
C LEU A 264 -0.43 -10.31 -3.39
N THR A 265 0.23 -11.40 -3.81
CA THR A 265 -0.32 -12.21 -4.90
C THR A 265 -1.54 -12.90 -4.37
N ALA A 266 -2.74 -12.39 -4.71
CA ALA A 266 -3.80 -13.12 -5.41
C ALA A 266 -3.90 -14.65 -5.25
N SER A 267 -3.42 -15.31 -4.19
CA SER A 267 -3.20 -16.74 -4.26
C SER A 267 -4.57 -17.38 -4.32
N LYS A 268 -4.79 -18.26 -5.31
CA LYS A 268 -6.04 -19.02 -5.48
C LYS A 268 -6.46 -19.79 -4.22
N ARG A 269 -5.60 -19.86 -3.19
CA ARG A 269 -5.86 -20.45 -1.87
C ARG A 269 -6.69 -19.59 -0.92
N TRP A 270 -6.96 -18.32 -1.21
CA TRP A 270 -7.85 -17.51 -0.35
C TRP A 270 -9.33 -17.75 -0.59
N ALA A 271 -9.65 -18.57 -1.60
CA ALA A 271 -11.01 -18.96 -1.97
C ALA A 271 -11.35 -20.42 -1.63
N SER A 272 -10.59 -21.06 -0.73
CA SER A 272 -10.82 -22.47 -0.33
C SER A 272 -10.88 -22.63 1.17
#